data_AF-A0A7Y7IT60-F1
#
_entry.id   AF-A0A7Y7IT60-F1
#
_cell.length_a   1.000
_cell.length_b   1.000
_cell.length_c   1.000
_cell.angle_alpha   90.00
_cell.angle_beta   90.00
_cell.angle_gamma   90.00
#
_symmetry.space_group_name_H-M   'P 1'
#
loop_
_entity.id
_entity.type
_entity.pdbx_description
1 polymer ?
#
loop_
_entity_poly.entity_id
_entity_poly.type
_entity_poly.pdbx_seq_one_letter_code
_entity_poly.pdbx_strand_id
1 'polypeptide(L)'
;MIHPAIKAYQSISGSSLSGREAEAACFRMLIDELETASLSSDVAVRRLALSRHQRFWSMIMQANALDNGLTPEEDRRLFVRLADQAQRYGIRAILYSDLSLAPLIEIAENVLAGLEAVSDSDAIGADPLAAF
;
A
#
# COMPACT_ATOMS: atom_id res chain seq x y z
N MET A 1 7.68 19.69 1.61
CA MET A 1 6.52 20.09 0.79
C MET A 1 5.63 18.87 0.66
N ILE A 2 4.43 18.91 1.25
CA ILE A 2 3.48 17.78 1.19
C ILE A 2 2.83 17.80 -0.19
N HIS A 3 2.85 16.65 -0.89
CA HIS A 3 2.31 16.52 -2.24
C HIS A 3 0.78 16.82 -2.22
N PRO A 4 0.23 17.58 -3.17
CA PRO A 4 -1.19 17.93 -3.21
C PRO A 4 -2.13 16.72 -3.12
N ALA A 5 -1.72 15.58 -3.70
CA ALA A 5 -2.37 14.27 -3.59
C ALA A 5 -2.62 13.82 -2.14
N ILE A 6 -1.65 14.05 -1.24
CA ILE A 6 -1.74 13.64 0.17
C ILE A 6 -2.82 14.47 0.88
N LYS A 7 -2.96 15.75 0.52
CA LYS A 7 -3.92 16.67 1.12
C LYS A 7 -5.37 16.38 0.68
N ALA A 8 -5.57 15.94 -0.56
CA ALA A 8 -6.89 15.59 -1.07
C ALA A 8 -7.41 14.29 -0.43
N TYR A 9 -6.53 13.29 -0.27
CA TYR A 9 -6.83 12.06 0.46
C TYR A 9 -7.20 12.26 1.93
N GLN A 10 -6.63 13.26 2.61
CA GLN A 10 -6.91 13.57 4.02
C GLN A 10 -8.35 14.04 4.26
N SER A 11 -8.99 14.69 3.29
CA SER A 11 -10.30 15.35 3.47
C SER A 11 -11.52 14.41 3.50
N ILE A 12 -11.34 13.14 3.11
CA ILE A 12 -12.42 12.14 3.00
C ILE A 12 -12.48 11.23 4.26
N SER A 13 -11.58 11.44 5.22
CA SER A 13 -11.19 10.43 6.22
C SER A 13 -12.17 10.20 7.39
N GLY A 14 -13.22 11.01 7.53
CA GLY A 14 -14.13 10.98 8.69
C GLY A 14 -14.95 9.70 8.85
N SER A 15 -15.08 8.87 7.81
CA SER A 15 -15.80 7.58 7.85
C SER A 15 -14.89 6.36 7.61
N SER A 16 -13.57 6.55 7.53
CA SER A 16 -12.62 5.60 6.93
C SER A 16 -11.58 4.98 7.87
N LEU A 17 -11.61 5.27 9.18
CA LEU A 17 -10.60 4.78 10.12
C LEU A 17 -10.45 3.25 10.10
N SER A 18 -11.55 2.48 10.05
CA SER A 18 -11.48 1.02 9.94
C SER A 18 -11.02 0.53 8.56
N GLY A 19 -11.33 1.27 7.49
CA GLY A 19 -10.88 0.96 6.14
C GLY A 19 -9.37 1.13 5.98
N ARG A 20 -8.81 2.22 6.52
CA ARG A 20 -7.38 2.50 6.46
C ARG A 20 -6.56 1.57 7.35
N GLU A 21 -7.02 1.27 8.56
CA GLU A 21 -6.36 0.29 9.42
C GLU A 21 -6.35 -1.11 8.79
N ALA A 22 -7.44 -1.48 8.11
CA ALA A 22 -7.50 -2.73 7.35
C ALA A 22 -6.52 -2.74 6.16
N GLU A 23 -6.42 -1.64 5.41
CA GLU A 23 -5.44 -1.49 4.33
C GLU A 23 -4.00 -1.59 4.86
N ALA A 24 -3.68 -0.88 5.96
CA ALA A 24 -2.37 -0.94 6.60
C ALA A 24 -2.03 -2.36 7.07
N ALA A 25 -2.99 -3.07 7.68
CA ALA A 25 -2.80 -4.47 8.07
C ALA A 25 -2.51 -5.38 6.87
N CYS A 26 -3.20 -5.19 5.74
CA CYS A 26 -2.91 -5.94 4.53
C CYS A 26 -1.50 -5.67 3.97
N PHE A 27 -1.04 -4.41 4.00
CA PHE A 27 0.33 -4.09 3.58
C PHE A 27 1.38 -4.69 4.51
N ARG A 28 1.17 -4.68 5.83
CA ARG A 28 2.08 -5.36 6.79
C ARG A 28 2.18 -6.85 6.50
N MET A 29 1.04 -7.52 6.29
CA MET A 29 1.02 -8.94 5.93
C MET A 29 1.76 -9.23 4.62
N LEU A 30 1.60 -8.37 3.61
CA LEU A 30 2.32 -8.52 2.34
C LEU A 30 3.84 -8.35 2.51
N ILE A 31 4.25 -7.37 3.31
CA ILE A 31 5.67 -7.10 3.61
C ILE A 31 6.28 -8.32 4.31
N ASP A 32 5.66 -8.81 5.38
CA ASP A 32 6.12 -9.99 6.13
C ASP A 32 6.30 -11.22 5.21
N GLU A 33 5.35 -11.44 4.30
CA GLU A 33 5.43 -12.54 3.33
C GLU A 33 6.59 -12.38 2.33
N LEU A 34 6.81 -11.17 1.81
CA LEU A 34 7.89 -10.87 0.88
C LEU A 34 9.26 -10.93 1.55
N GLU A 35 9.38 -10.45 2.79
CA GLU A 35 10.59 -10.55 3.60
C GLU A 35 10.93 -12.02 3.89
N THR A 36 9.95 -12.79 4.36
CA THR A 36 10.11 -14.24 4.58
C THR A 36 10.57 -14.94 3.31
N ALA A 37 9.97 -14.60 2.16
CA ALA A 37 10.36 -15.13 0.86
C ALA A 37 11.76 -14.69 0.41
N SER A 38 12.22 -13.51 0.80
CA SER A 38 13.54 -12.99 0.47
C SER A 38 14.67 -13.67 1.26
N LEU A 39 14.37 -14.10 2.49
CA LEU A 39 15.30 -14.80 3.38
C LEU A 39 15.30 -16.31 3.16
N SER A 40 14.25 -16.84 2.54
CA SER A 40 14.09 -18.27 2.28
C SER A 40 14.81 -18.71 1.00
N SER A 41 15.46 -19.88 1.05
CA SER A 41 15.96 -20.59 -0.15
C SER A 41 14.89 -21.46 -0.82
N ASP A 42 13.70 -21.58 -0.22
CA ASP A 42 12.61 -22.36 -0.77
C ASP A 42 11.86 -21.60 -1.88
N VAL A 43 11.98 -22.14 -3.09
CA VAL A 43 11.32 -21.62 -4.29
C VAL A 43 9.79 -21.63 -4.15
N ALA A 44 9.21 -22.57 -3.39
CA ALA A 44 7.76 -22.62 -3.16
C ALA A 44 7.28 -21.43 -2.31
N VAL A 45 8.02 -21.09 -1.25
CA VAL A 45 7.74 -19.91 -0.40
C VAL A 45 7.80 -18.64 -1.23
N ARG A 46 8.85 -18.50 -2.05
CA ARG A 46 9.00 -17.36 -2.95
C ARG A 46 7.86 -17.23 -3.96
N ARG A 47 7.48 -18.33 -4.62
CA ARG A 47 6.39 -18.34 -5.60
C ARG A 47 5.05 -18.00 -4.95
N LEU A 48 4.79 -18.51 -3.74
CA LEU A 48 3.56 -18.20 -3.01
C LEU A 48 3.46 -16.71 -2.67
N ALA A 49 4.52 -16.13 -2.11
CA ALA A 49 4.57 -14.69 -1.79
C ALA A 49 4.37 -13.83 -3.05
N LEU A 50 5.07 -14.15 -4.14
CA LEU A 50 4.90 -13.43 -5.42
C LEU A 50 3.49 -13.58 -6.01
N SER A 51 2.85 -14.76 -5.87
CA SER A 51 1.46 -14.95 -6.31
C SER A 51 0.49 -14.11 -5.48
N ARG A 52 0.69 -14.02 -4.16
CA ARG A 52 -0.14 -13.19 -3.27
C ARG A 52 0.06 -11.70 -3.56
N HIS A 53 1.30 -11.28 -3.77
CA HIS A 53 1.66 -9.94 -4.27
C HIS A 53 0.89 -9.58 -5.55
N GLN A 54 0.91 -10.44 -6.57
CA GLN A 54 0.20 -10.18 -7.82
C GLN A 54 -1.30 -9.99 -7.62
N ARG A 55 -1.91 -10.84 -6.77
CA ARG A 55 -3.34 -10.76 -6.47
C ARG A 55 -3.68 -9.48 -5.70
N PHE A 56 -2.88 -9.14 -4.70
CA PHE A 56 -3.08 -7.94 -3.88
C PHE A 56 -3.04 -6.67 -4.73
N TRP A 57 -1.99 -6.51 -5.54
CA TRP A 57 -1.87 -5.34 -6.42
C TRP A 57 -2.93 -5.32 -7.54
N SER A 58 -3.43 -6.48 -7.99
CA SER A 58 -4.58 -6.53 -8.91
C SER A 58 -5.83 -5.93 -8.27
N MET A 59 -6.09 -6.23 -6.99
CA MET A 59 -7.23 -5.70 -6.26
C MET A 59 -7.12 -4.18 -6.07
N ILE A 60 -5.94 -3.67 -5.70
CA ILE A 60 -5.68 -2.23 -5.60
C ILE A 60 -5.91 -1.54 -6.94
N MET A 61 -5.38 -2.11 -8.03
CA MET A 61 -5.55 -1.55 -9.36
C MET A 61 -7.03 -1.49 -9.75
N GLN A 62 -7.79 -2.55 -9.51
CA GLN A 62 -9.23 -2.60 -9.80
C GLN A 62 -10.03 -1.58 -8.98
N ALA A 63 -9.71 -1.45 -7.69
CA ALA A 63 -10.36 -0.49 -6.80
C ALA A 63 -10.17 0.98 -7.24
N ASN A 64 -9.06 1.27 -7.94
CA ASN A 64 -8.72 2.63 -8.39
C ASN A 64 -9.00 2.87 -9.88
N ALA A 65 -9.26 1.83 -10.67
CA ALA A 65 -9.47 1.93 -12.11
C ALA A 65 -10.77 2.69 -12.46
N LEU A 66 -11.83 2.46 -11.68
CA LEU A 66 -13.13 3.11 -11.89
C LEU A 66 -13.26 4.36 -11.03
N ASP A 67 -14.00 5.34 -11.56
CA ASP A 67 -14.36 6.51 -10.77
C ASP A 67 -15.39 6.12 -9.71
N ASN A 68 -15.06 6.41 -8.46
CA ASN A 68 -15.91 6.17 -7.30
C ASN A 68 -16.52 7.48 -6.75
N GLY A 69 -16.18 8.63 -7.33
CA GLY A 69 -16.61 9.96 -6.87
C GLY A 69 -16.05 10.38 -5.52
N LEU A 70 -15.21 9.54 -4.88
CA LEU A 70 -14.60 9.77 -3.58
C LEU A 70 -13.15 10.19 -3.73
N THR A 71 -12.38 9.51 -4.57
CA THR A 71 -10.96 9.76 -4.74
C THR A 71 -10.70 10.61 -5.99
N PRO A 72 -9.91 11.70 -5.90
CA PRO A 72 -9.52 12.49 -7.06
C PRO A 72 -8.89 11.64 -8.16
N GLU A 73 -9.19 11.98 -9.42
CA GLU A 73 -8.70 11.21 -10.58
C GLU A 73 -7.18 11.11 -10.61
N GLU A 74 -6.47 12.20 -10.27
CA GLU A 74 -5.01 12.22 -10.23
C GLU A 74 -4.44 11.16 -9.28
N ASP A 75 -5.03 11.04 -8.09
CA ASP A 75 -4.59 10.11 -7.07
C ASP A 75 -4.94 8.67 -7.47
N ARG A 76 -6.14 8.44 -8.02
CA ARG A 76 -6.51 7.12 -8.58
C ARG A 76 -5.53 6.69 -9.67
N ARG A 77 -5.18 7.58 -10.59
CA ARG A 77 -4.19 7.31 -11.65
C ARG A 77 -2.80 7.02 -11.07
N LEU A 78 -2.41 7.66 -9.97
CA LEU A 78 -1.16 7.37 -9.28
C LEU A 78 -1.15 5.94 -8.74
N PHE A 79 -2.20 5.51 -8.04
CA PHE A 79 -2.31 4.14 -7.53
C PHE A 79 -2.31 3.09 -8.64
N VAL A 80 -3.00 3.35 -9.75
CA VAL A 80 -2.99 2.44 -10.92
C VAL A 80 -1.58 2.30 -11.50
N ARG A 81 -0.83 3.40 -11.63
CA ARG A 81 0.57 3.34 -12.12
C ARG A 81 1.48 2.58 -11.15
N LEU A 82 1.31 2.81 -9.85
CA LEU A 82 2.10 2.12 -8.83
C LEU A 82 1.83 0.61 -8.86
N ALA A 83 0.56 0.22 -8.94
CA ALA A 83 0.17 -1.18 -9.06
C ALA A 83 0.74 -1.84 -10.33
N ASP A 84 0.66 -1.19 -11.49
CA ASP A 84 1.24 -1.69 -12.75
C ASP A 84 2.76 -1.92 -12.61
N GLN A 85 3.49 -0.97 -12.00
CA GLN A 85 4.93 -1.12 -11.77
C GLN A 85 5.25 -2.28 -10.82
N ALA A 86 4.56 -2.37 -9.68
CA ALA A 86 4.74 -3.44 -8.70
C ALA A 86 4.43 -4.82 -9.30
N GLN A 87 3.39 -4.91 -10.14
CA GLN A 87 3.01 -6.16 -10.82
C GLN A 87 4.03 -6.56 -11.87
N ARG A 88 4.47 -5.63 -12.73
CA ARG A 88 5.51 -5.91 -13.75
C ARG A 88 6.80 -6.40 -13.10
N TYR A 89 7.25 -5.76 -12.03
CA TYR A 89 8.42 -6.23 -11.31
C TYR A 89 8.19 -7.61 -10.69
N GLY A 90 7.03 -7.83 -10.05
CA GLY A 90 6.70 -9.13 -9.48
C GLY A 90 6.65 -10.25 -10.52
N ILE A 91 6.16 -10.00 -11.74
CA ILE A 91 6.20 -10.97 -12.85
C ILE A 91 7.65 -11.29 -13.22
N ARG A 92 8.52 -10.28 -13.30
CA ARG A 92 9.96 -10.51 -13.53
C ARG A 92 10.57 -11.34 -12.39
N ALA A 93 10.23 -11.07 -11.14
CA ALA A 93 10.73 -11.80 -9.98
C ALA A 93 10.24 -13.27 -9.92
N ILE A 94 9.12 -13.59 -10.59
CA ILE A 94 8.63 -14.97 -10.80
C ILE A 94 9.47 -15.68 -11.85
N LEU A 95 9.80 -15.00 -12.95
CA LEU A 95 10.57 -15.56 -14.06
C LEU A 95 12.06 -15.70 -13.75
N TYR A 96 12.61 -14.79 -12.93
CA TYR A 96 14.01 -14.71 -12.56
C TYR A 96 14.14 -14.86 -11.04
N SER A 97 14.46 -16.08 -10.58
CA SER A 97 14.49 -16.43 -9.15
C SER A 97 15.61 -15.76 -8.36
N ASP A 98 16.66 -15.31 -9.04
CA ASP A 98 17.79 -14.54 -8.53
C ASP A 98 17.49 -13.06 -8.34
N LEU A 99 16.36 -12.57 -8.88
CA LEU A 99 15.97 -11.17 -8.74
C LEU A 99 15.61 -10.85 -7.29
N SER A 100 16.14 -9.75 -6.76
CA SER A 100 15.82 -9.30 -5.40
C SER A 100 14.32 -9.00 -5.23
N LEU A 101 13.77 -9.28 -4.06
CA LEU A 101 12.41 -8.86 -3.69
C LEU A 101 12.37 -7.47 -3.04
N ALA A 102 13.54 -6.89 -2.72
CA ALA A 102 13.64 -5.61 -2.02
C ALA A 102 12.83 -4.47 -2.67
N PRO A 103 12.79 -4.30 -4.01
CA PRO A 103 11.97 -3.26 -4.60
C PRO A 103 10.46 -3.43 -4.37
N LEU A 104 9.97 -4.67 -4.23
CA LEU A 104 8.56 -4.92 -3.93
C LEU A 104 8.24 -4.59 -2.47
N ILE A 105 9.17 -4.91 -1.56
CA ILE A 105 9.09 -4.58 -0.14
C ILE A 105 9.09 -3.06 0.04
N GLU A 106 10.05 -2.36 -0.55
CA GLU A 106 10.19 -0.90 -0.45
C GLU A 106 8.94 -0.16 -0.98
N ILE A 107 8.34 -0.63 -2.07
CA ILE A 107 7.09 -0.05 -2.57
C ILE A 107 5.96 -0.24 -1.55
N ALA A 108 5.84 -1.43 -0.96
CA ALA A 108 4.80 -1.73 0.04
C ALA A 108 5.01 -0.92 1.33
N GLU A 109 6.25 -0.79 1.80
CA GLU A 109 6.61 0.02 2.97
C GLU A 109 6.31 1.51 2.76
N ASN A 110 6.62 2.06 1.58
CA ASN A 110 6.32 3.45 1.26
C ASN A 110 4.80 3.73 1.28
N VAL A 111 3.98 2.79 0.82
CA VAL A 111 2.52 2.94 0.90
C VAL A 111 2.03 2.81 2.33
N LEU A 112 2.54 1.83 3.09
CA LEU A 112 2.21 1.65 4.50
C LEU A 112 2.53 2.90 5.31
N ALA A 113 3.73 3.46 5.14
CA ALA A 113 4.13 4.71 5.79
C ALA A 113 3.20 5.87 5.42
N GLY A 114 2.74 5.95 4.17
CA GLY A 114 1.75 6.93 3.74
C GLY A 114 0.38 6.75 4.40
N LEU A 115 -0.04 5.51 4.66
CA LEU A 115 -1.28 5.20 5.37
C LEU A 115 -1.19 5.54 6.87
N GLU A 116 -0.07 5.21 7.50
CA GLU A 116 0.16 5.39 8.94
C GLU A 116 0.42 6.86 9.33
N ALA A 117 1.17 7.61 8.51
CA ALA A 117 1.48 9.02 8.79
C ALA A 117 0.25 9.93 8.86
N VAL A 118 -0.86 9.53 8.24
CA VAL A 118 -2.13 10.26 8.30
C VAL A 118 -2.88 9.97 9.60
N SER A 119 -2.80 8.75 10.13
CA SER A 119 -3.44 8.36 11.39
C SER A 119 -2.87 9.10 12.60
N ASP A 120 -1.56 9.35 12.62
CA ASP A 120 -0.92 10.11 13.72
C ASP A 120 -1.20 11.62 13.67
N SER A 121 -1.38 12.18 12.47
CA SER A 121 -1.67 13.62 12.31
C SER A 121 -3.08 13.99 12.80
N ASP A 122 -4.03 13.07 12.77
CA ASP A 122 -5.40 13.30 13.28
C ASP A 122 -5.51 13.11 14.81
N ALA A 123 -4.55 12.42 15.44
CA ALA A 123 -4.51 12.23 16.89
C ALA A 123 -4.05 13.49 17.67
N ILE A 124 -3.37 14.43 17.01
CA ILE A 124 -2.83 15.66 17.62
C ILE A 124 -3.88 16.80 17.64
N GLY A 125 -5.07 16.59 17.05
CA GLY A 125 -6.18 17.54 17.05
C GLY A 125 -7.10 17.49 18.29
N ALA A 126 -6.94 16.50 19.17
CA ALA A 126 -7.71 16.40 20.41
C ALA A 126 -6.98 17.12 21.55
N ASP A 127 -7.06 18.44 21.55
CA ASP A 127 -6.67 19.28 22.69
C ASP A 127 -7.51 18.88 23.93
N PRO A 128 -6.92 18.32 25.01
CA PRO A 128 -7.67 18.00 26.21
C PRO A 128 -7.92 19.22 27.11
N LEU A 129 -7.62 20.45 26.67
CA LEU A 129 -7.76 21.67 27.50
C LEU A 129 -8.93 22.59 27.10
N ALA A 130 -10.00 22.04 26.54
CA ALA A 130 -11.28 22.75 26.36
C ALA A 130 -12.37 22.33 27.37
N ALA A 131 -12.00 22.00 28.60
CA ALA A 131 -12.94 21.86 29.71
C ALA A 131 -12.34 22.39 31.02
N PHE A 132 -12.72 23.63 31.34
CA PHE A 132 -12.56 24.39 32.59
C PHE A 132 -11.25 25.14 32.80
#